data_AF-A0A0K6GTR3-F1
#
_entry.id   AF-A0A0K6GTR3-F1
#
_cell.length_a   1.000
_cell.length_b   1.000
_cell.length_c   1.000
_cell.angle_alpha   90.00
_cell.angle_beta   90.00
_cell.angle_gamma   90.00
#
_symmetry.space_group_name_H-M   'P 1'
#
loop_
_entity.id
_entity.type
_entity.pdbx_description
1 polymer ?
#
loop_
_entity_poly.entity_id
_entity_poly.type
_entity_poly.pdbx_seq_one_letter_code
_entity_poly.pdbx_strand_id
1 'polypeptide(L)' 'MRVTANQGDTVDQICQRHYGRTAGITEQVYAANPGLADLGPILPLGTAVTLPPLPTQPAGSDRQLVNLWD' A
#
# COMPACT_ATOMS: atom_id res chain seq x y z
N MET A 1 3.72 11.25 4.46
CA MET A 1 4.02 11.63 3.05
C MET A 1 2.69 11.64 2.28
N ARG A 2 2.53 12.41 1.20
CA ARG A 2 1.33 12.36 0.35
C ARG A 2 1.69 11.90 -1.06
N VAL A 3 0.89 11.02 -1.62
CA VAL A 3 1.07 10.44 -2.96
C VAL A 3 -0.20 10.63 -3.75
N THR A 4 -0.04 10.91 -5.04
CA THR A 4 -1.17 11.05 -5.96
C THR A 4 -1.43 9.72 -6.67
N ALA A 5 -2.65 9.22 -6.61
CA ALA A 5 -3.06 8.02 -7.34
C ALA A 5 -3.05 8.27 -8.85
N ASN A 6 -2.51 7.31 -9.61
CA ASN A 6 -2.59 7.34 -11.08
C ASN A 6 -3.88 6.67 -11.55
N GLN A 7 -4.11 6.67 -12.87
CA GLN A 7 -5.30 6.05 -13.42
C GLN A 7 -5.25 4.54 -13.19
N GLY A 8 -6.30 3.99 -12.59
CA GLY A 8 -6.37 2.56 -12.28
C GLY A 8 -5.60 2.14 -11.04
N ASP A 9 -4.96 3.07 -10.30
CA ASP A 9 -4.28 2.74 -9.04
C ASP A 9 -5.31 2.32 -7.98
N THR A 10 -4.95 1.30 -7.22
CA THR A 10 -5.66 0.90 -6.00
C THR A 10 -4.83 1.27 -4.77
N VAL A 11 -5.47 1.31 -3.60
CA VAL A 11 -4.77 1.54 -2.32
C VAL A 11 -3.67 0.50 -2.11
N ASP A 12 -3.93 -0.76 -2.46
CA ASP A 12 -2.98 -1.87 -2.36
C ASP A 12 -1.77 -1.66 -3.27
N GLN A 13 -1.98 -1.25 -4.53
CA GLN A 13 -0.88 -0.96 -5.46
C GLN A 13 0.00 0.19 -4.99
N ILE A 14 -0.61 1.28 -4.47
CA ILE A 14 0.13 2.38 -3.88
C ILE A 14 0.94 1.88 -2.67
N CYS A 15 0.34 1.07 -1.81
CA CYS A 15 1.04 0.48 -0.67
C CYS A 15 2.22 -0.41 -1.12
N GLN A 16 2.01 -1.27 -2.11
CA GLN A 16 3.04 -2.14 -2.68
C GLN A 16 4.20 -1.34 -3.29
N ARG A 17 3.92 -0.23 -4.00
CA ARG A 17 4.94 0.62 -4.63
C ARG A 17 5.78 1.40 -3.62
N HIS A 18 5.17 1.91 -2.56
CA HIS A 18 5.85 2.74 -1.57
C HIS A 18 6.47 1.96 -0.42
N TYR A 19 5.85 0.84 -0.04
CA TYR A 19 6.23 0.08 1.14
C TYR A 19 6.68 -1.36 0.85
N GLY A 20 6.49 -1.86 -0.37
CA GLY A 20 6.88 -3.22 -0.76
C GLY A 20 6.02 -4.34 -0.16
N ARG A 21 5.01 -4.00 0.64
CA ARG A 21 4.06 -4.92 1.28
C ARG A 21 2.73 -4.21 1.50
N THR A 22 1.67 -4.96 1.79
CA THR A 22 0.31 -4.42 1.93
C THR A 22 -0.38 -4.82 3.23
N ALA A 23 -0.08 -6.02 3.75
CA ALA A 23 -0.63 -6.51 5.02
C ALA A 23 -0.28 -5.58 6.21
N GLY A 24 -1.29 -5.14 6.96
CA GLY A 24 -1.15 -4.27 8.12
C GLY A 24 -0.86 -2.79 7.80
N ILE A 25 -0.59 -2.46 6.54
CA ILE A 25 -0.36 -1.09 6.09
C ILE A 25 -1.63 -0.49 5.50
N THR A 26 -2.35 -1.28 4.71
CA THR A 26 -3.59 -0.86 4.07
C THR A 26 -4.58 -0.34 5.11
N GLU A 27 -4.70 -0.99 6.28
CA GLU A 27 -5.54 -0.53 7.39
C GLU A 27 -5.07 0.83 7.95
N GLN A 28 -3.76 1.03 8.09
CA GLN A 28 -3.20 2.32 8.55
C GLN A 28 -3.43 3.43 7.53
N VAL A 29 -3.33 3.11 6.23
CA VAL A 29 -3.63 4.05 5.15
C VAL A 29 -5.11 4.41 5.16
N TYR A 30 -6.03 3.46 5.34
CA TYR A 30 -7.45 3.77 5.47
C TYR A 30 -7.77 4.58 6.73
N ALA A 31 -7.14 4.28 7.86
CA ALA A 31 -7.29 5.07 9.08
C ALA A 31 -6.78 6.52 8.90
N ALA A 32 -5.70 6.71 8.14
CA ALA A 32 -5.15 8.02 7.82
C ALA A 32 -5.92 8.78 6.71
N ASN A 33 -6.80 8.11 5.97
CA ASN A 33 -7.58 8.69 4.87
C ASN A 33 -9.07 8.31 5.02
N PRO A 34 -9.80 8.97 5.93
CA PRO A 34 -11.24 8.74 6.07
C PRO A 34 -11.95 9.07 4.74
N GLY A 35 -12.86 8.19 4.33
CA GLY A 35 -13.57 8.30 3.05
C GLY A 35 -12.85 7.70 1.83
N LEU A 36 -11.59 7.28 1.96
CA LEU A 36 -10.86 6.67 0.84
C LEU A 36 -11.49 5.35 0.37
N ALA A 37 -12.05 4.56 1.30
CA ALA A 37 -12.74 3.30 1.00
C ALA A 37 -14.07 3.51 0.26
N ASP A 38 -14.68 4.70 0.38
CA ASP A 38 -15.95 5.02 -0.27
C ASP A 38 -15.78 5.28 -1.78
N LEU A 39 -14.57 5.67 -2.20
CA LEU A 39 -14.21 5.87 -3.60
C LEU A 39 -14.20 4.56 -4.41
N GLY A 40 -14.25 3.41 -3.73
CA GLY A 40 -14.26 2.09 -4.34
C GLY A 40 -12.87 1.46 -4.50
N PRO A 41 -12.78 0.32 -5.19
CA PRO A 41 -11.54 -0.46 -5.31
C PRO A 41 -10.48 0.22 -6.18
N ILE A 42 -10.90 1.02 -7.16
CA ILE A 42 -10.03 1.80 -8.05
C ILE A 42 -10.16 3.27 -7.66
N LEU A 43 -9.04 3.90 -7.31
CA LEU A 43 -9.04 5.30 -6.96
C LEU A 43 -9.20 6.17 -8.21
N PRO A 44 -10.00 7.24 -8.14
CA PRO A 44 -10.00 8.27 -9.17
C PRO A 44 -8.59 8.81 -9.41
N LEU A 45 -8.24 9.06 -10.68
CA LEU A 45 -6.99 9.71 -11.03
C LEU A 45 -6.86 11.04 -10.27
N GLY A 46 -5.70 11.28 -9.67
CA GLY A 46 -5.45 12.52 -8.94
C GLY A 46 -5.83 12.46 -7.46
N THR A 47 -6.37 11.33 -6.98
CA THR A 47 -6.70 11.16 -5.56
C THR A 47 -5.45 11.29 -4.71
N ALA A 48 -5.44 12.23 -3.78
CA ALA A 48 -4.34 12.40 -2.83
C ALA A 48 -4.49 11.41 -1.68
N VAL A 49 -3.55 10.46 -1.58
CA VAL A 49 -3.48 9.45 -0.53
C VAL A 49 -2.38 9.83 0.46
N THR A 50 -2.75 9.95 1.73
CA THR A 50 -1.82 10.20 2.83
C THR A 50 -1.21 8.88 3.27
N LEU A 51 0.09 8.74 3.05
CA LEU A 51 0.89 7.58 3.42
C LEU A 51 1.51 7.79 4.81
N PRO A 52 1.07 7.04 5.83
CA PRO A 52 1.65 7.12 7.18
C PRO A 52 3.09 6.57 7.16
N PRO A 53 3.98 7.09 8.02
CA PRO A 53 5.31 6.53 8.16
C PRO A 53 5.19 5.11 8.73
N LEU A 54 5.69 4.13 8.00
CA LEU A 54 5.80 2.79 8.57
C LEU A 54 6.97 2.74 9.53
N PRO A 55 6.87 1.98 10.63
CA PRO A 55 8.06 1.58 11.35
C PRO A 55 8.96 0.86 10.34
N THR A 56 10.16 1.39 10.14
CA THR A 56 11.18 0.88 9.23
C THR A 56 11.41 -0.59 9.56
N GLN A 57 10.74 -1.50 8.86
CA GLN A 57 11.18 -2.88 8.81
C GLN A 57 12.15 -2.93 7.63
N PRO A 58 13.38 -3.43 7.82
CA PRO A 58 14.41 -3.39 6.80
C PRO A 58 13.89 -3.99 5.50
N ALA A 59 14.30 -3.39 4.38
CA ALA A 59 14.11 -3.91 3.02
C ALA A 59 14.87 -5.25 2.90
N GLY A 60 14.27 -6.29 3.46
CA GLY A 60 14.92 -7.55 3.78
C GLY A 60 14.02 -8.41 4.64
N SER A 61 12.73 -8.46 4.32
CA SER A 61 11.93 -9.61 4.75
C SER A 61 12.43 -10.80 3.95
N ASP A 62 13.29 -11.57 4.61
CA ASP A 62 13.63 -12.97 4.39
C ASP A 62 12.49 -13.66 3.64
N ARG A 63 12.55 -13.63 2.31
CA ARG A 63 11.65 -14.43 1.49
C ARG A 63 12.19 -15.82 1.67
N GLN A 64 11.69 -16.52 2.68
CA GLN A 64 12.00 -17.93 2.89
C GLN A 64 11.55 -18.63 1.60
N LEU A 65 12.51 -18.82 0.69
CA LEU A 65 12.30 -19.45 -0.60
C LEU A 65 12.02 -20.91 -0.29
N VAL A 66 10.74 -21.27 -0.26
CA VAL A 66 10.35 -22.67 -0.17
C VAL A 66 10.68 -23.29 -1.52
N ASN A 67 11.78 -24.05 -1.57
CA ASN A 67 12.06 -24.93 -2.69
C ASN A 67 11.02 -26.05 -2.68
N LEU A 68 10.23 -26.12 -3.75
CA LEU A 68 9.14 -27.08 -3.95
C LEU A 68 9.59 -28.34 -4.73
N TRP A 69 10.90 -28.54 -4.89
CA TRP A 69 11.48 -29.61 -5.71
C TRP A 69 12.61 -30.32 -4.95
N ASP A 70 12.73 -31.64 -5.17
CA ASP A 70 13.90 -32.48 -4.86
C ASP A 70 14.79 -32.56 -6.12
#